data_AF-A0A967GNA3-F1
#
_entry.id   AF-A0A967GNA3-F1
#
_cell.length_a   1.000
_cell.length_b   1.000
_cell.length_c   1.000
_cell.angle_alpha   90.00
_cell.angle_beta   90.00
_cell.angle_gamma   90.00
#
_symmetry.space_group_name_H-M   'P 1'
#
loop_
_entity.id
_entity.type
_entity.pdbx_description
1 polymer ?
#
loop_
_entity_poly.entity_id
_entity_poly.type
_entity_poly.pdbx_seq_one_letter_code
_entity_poly.pdbx_strand_id
1 'polypeptide(L)' 'MGSTATSSSRAEETTVDVALSTRGYPIVIGEDLLGSAAARLKALLPNARFAVVSDANV' A
#
# COMPACT_ATOMS: atom_id res chain seq x y z
N MET A 1 1.07 -23.71 31.97
CA MET A 1 1.90 -23.18 30.86
C MET A 1 0.98 -22.35 29.97
N GLY A 2 0.83 -21.07 30.28
CA GLY A 2 -0.01 -20.15 29.51
C GLY A 2 0.80 -19.61 28.33
N SER A 3 0.26 -19.77 27.12
CA SER A 3 0.89 -19.24 25.91
C SER A 3 0.67 -17.72 25.87
N THR A 4 1.75 -16.95 25.94
CA THR A 4 1.75 -15.50 25.76
C THR A 4 1.52 -15.21 24.28
N ALA A 5 0.33 -14.68 23.92
CA ALA A 5 0.10 -14.13 22.60
C ALA A 5 0.85 -12.80 22.49
N THR A 6 1.94 -12.78 21.71
CA THR A 6 2.64 -11.57 21.34
C THR A 6 1.81 -10.83 20.29
N SER A 7 0.94 -9.92 20.72
CA SER A 7 0.32 -8.94 19.82
C SER A 7 1.36 -7.92 19.39
N SER A 8 2.13 -8.25 18.36
CA SER A 8 2.89 -7.26 17.61
C SER A 8 1.88 -6.53 16.72
N SER A 9 1.29 -5.44 17.22
CA SER A 9 0.52 -4.50 16.40
C SER A 9 1.50 -3.71 15.53
N ARG A 10 2.16 -4.40 14.59
CA ARG A 10 2.72 -3.76 13.41
C ARG A 10 1.50 -3.35 12.60
N ALA A 11 1.23 -2.04 12.50
CA ALA A 11 0.08 -1.49 11.79
C ALA A 11 -0.27 -2.37 10.57
N GLU A 12 -1.34 -3.16 10.68
CA GLU A 12 -1.59 -4.23 9.72
C GLU A 12 -2.01 -3.60 8.40
N GLU A 13 -1.12 -3.72 7.43
CA GLU A 13 -1.42 -3.33 6.06
C GLU A 13 -2.45 -4.29 5.48
N THR A 14 -3.63 -3.76 5.18
CA THR A 14 -4.71 -4.49 4.52
C THR A 14 -4.63 -4.25 3.02
N THR A 15 -4.59 -5.34 2.25
CA THR A 15 -4.69 -5.27 0.78
C THR A 15 -6.04 -5.82 0.34
N VAL A 16 -6.76 -5.07 -0.49
CA VAL A 16 -8.04 -5.45 -1.08
C VAL A 16 -7.88 -5.51 -2.60
N ASP A 17 -8.02 -6.71 -3.17
CA ASP A 17 -7.96 -6.90 -4.62
C ASP A 17 -9.30 -6.57 -5.28
N VAL A 18 -9.30 -5.57 -6.14
CA VAL A 18 -10.47 -5.17 -6.91
C VAL A 18 -10.44 -5.86 -8.26
N ALA A 19 -11.31 -6.86 -8.47
CA ALA A 19 -11.36 -7.64 -9.70
C ALA A 19 -12.17 -6.93 -10.81
N LEU A 20 -11.50 -6.09 -11.60
CA LEU A 20 -12.07 -5.45 -12.81
C LEU A 20 -11.54 -6.07 -14.08
N SER A 21 -11.82 -7.37 -14.30
CA SER A 21 -11.35 -8.13 -15.47
C SER A 21 -9.86 -7.86 -15.75
N THR A 22 -9.52 -7.28 -16.90
CA THR A 22 -8.13 -6.98 -17.30
C THR A 22 -7.50 -5.75 -16.63
N ARG A 23 -8.27 -5.00 -15.82
CA ARG A 23 -7.84 -3.76 -15.16
C ARG A 23 -8.00 -3.82 -13.64
N GLY A 24 -8.01 -5.03 -13.06
CA GLY A 24 -8.01 -5.17 -11.62
C GLY A 24 -6.79 -4.50 -10.99
N TYR A 25 -6.95 -4.00 -9.77
CA TYR A 25 -5.88 -3.35 -9.02
C TYR A 25 -6.04 -3.57 -7.52
N PRO A 26 -4.93 -3.62 -6.76
CA PRO A 26 -4.98 -3.67 -5.31
C PRO A 26 -5.23 -2.28 -4.72
N ILE A 27 -6.04 -2.22 -3.67
CA ILE A 27 -6.13 -1.08 -2.75
C ILE A 27 -5.38 -1.47 -1.49
N VAL A 28 -4.43 -0.64 -1.08
CA VAL A 28 -3.60 -0.91 0.10
C VAL A 28 -3.90 0.14 1.17
N ILE A 29 -4.24 -0.32 2.38
CA ILE A 29 -4.69 0.51 3.50
C ILE A 29 -3.84 0.16 4.72
N GLY A 30 -3.29 1.17 5.39
CA GLY A 30 -2.39 1.00 6.53
C GLY A 30 -1.75 2.32 6.93
N GLU A 31 -0.94 2.28 7.99
CA GLU A 31 -0.21 3.44 8.48
C GLU A 31 1.13 3.61 7.73
N ASP A 32 1.62 4.85 7.63
CA ASP A 32 2.91 5.22 7.03
C ASP A 32 3.18 4.68 5.60
N LEU A 33 2.13 4.33 4.84
CA LEU A 33 2.27 3.72 3.52
C LEU A 33 3.02 4.59 2.52
N LEU A 34 2.89 5.92 2.61
CA LEU A 34 3.58 6.87 1.74
C LEU A 34 5.11 6.70 1.81
N GLY A 35 5.66 6.35 2.98
CA GLY A 35 7.10 6.11 3.14
C GLY A 35 7.62 4.93 2.32
N SER A 36 6.76 3.97 1.99
CA SER A 36 7.09 2.79 1.16
C SER A 36 6.58 2.89 -0.28
N ALA A 37 5.78 3.91 -0.61
CA ALA A 37 5.05 4.01 -1.88
C ALA A 37 5.99 4.07 -3.10
N ALA A 38 7.09 4.82 -3.03
CA ALA A 38 8.04 4.93 -4.14
C ALA A 38 8.66 3.59 -4.53
N ALA A 39 9.03 2.76 -3.54
CA ALA A 39 9.59 1.44 -3.79
C ALA A 39 8.57 0.50 -4.47
N ARG A 40 7.31 0.57 -4.03
CA ARG A 40 6.20 -0.21 -4.61
C ARG A 40 5.90 0.21 -6.04
N LEU A 41 5.78 1.51 -6.28
CA LEU A 41 5.54 2.06 -7.62
C LEU A 41 6.66 1.70 -8.59
N LYS A 42 7.92 1.73 -8.13
CA LYS A 42 9.07 1.31 -8.95
C LYS A 42 9.03 -0.19 -9.29
N ALA A 43 8.59 -1.03 -8.35
CA ALA A 43 8.44 -2.47 -8.60
C ALA A 43 7.31 -2.78 -9.58
N LEU A 44 6.19 -2.05 -9.50
CA LEU A 44 5.03 -2.23 -10.39
C LEU A 44 5.27 -1.66 -11.79
N LEU A 45 5.94 -0.50 -11.89
CA LEU A 45 6.16 0.23 -13.14
C LEU A 45 7.65 0.55 -13.29
N PRO A 46 8.49 -0.44 -13.65
CA PRO A 46 9.91 -0.22 -13.80
C PRO A 46 10.19 0.82 -14.89
N ASN A 47 11.05 1.78 -14.58
CA ASN A 47 11.47 2.88 -15.47
C ASN A 47 10.37 3.90 -15.84
N ALA A 48 9.23 3.89 -15.18
CA ALA A 48 8.20 4.91 -15.37
C ALA A 48 8.59 6.25 -14.72
N ARG A 49 8.09 7.35 -15.30
CA ARG A 49 8.14 8.69 -14.70
C ARG A 49 6.80 8.98 -14.03
N PHE A 50 6.84 9.63 -12.88
CA PHE A 50 5.65 9.96 -12.10
C PHE A 50 5.43 11.47 -12.07
N ALA A 51 4.17 11.89 -12.16
CA ALA A 51 3.72 13.24 -11.86
C ALA A 51 2.69 13.13 -10.73
N VAL A 52 2.89 13.89 -9.65
CA VAL A 52 1.93 13.98 -8.56
C VAL A 52 1.02 15.16 -8.86
N VAL A 53 -0.29 14.91 -8.90
CA VAL A 53 -1.30 15.94 -9.12
C VAL A 53 -2.16 15.99 -7.87
N SER A 54 -2.22 17.16 -7.25
CA SER A 54 -3.03 17.44 -6.08
C SER A 54 -3.79 18.75 -6.29
N ASP A 55 -4.77 19.01 -5.44
CA ASP A 55 -5.47 20.29 -5.40
C ASP A 55 -4.68 21.33 -4.56
N ALA A 56 -5.25 22.51 -4.36
CA ALA A 56 -4.58 23.59 -3.65
C ALA A 56 -4.57 23.43 -2.11
N ASN A 57 -5.35 22.50 -1.58
CA ASN A 57 -5.52 22.27 -0.15
C ASN A 57 -4.68 21.09 0.38
N VAL A 58 -4.19 20.22 -0.51
CA VAL A 58 -3.47 18.98 -0.19
C VAL A 58 -2.09 18.96 -0.84
#